data_AF-A0A0F9H044-F1
#
_entry.id   AF-A0A0F9H044-F1
#
_cell.length_a   1.000
_cell.length_b   1.000
_cell.length_c   1.000
_cell.angle_alpha   90.00
_cell.angle_beta   90.00
_cell.angle_gamma   90.00
#
_symmetry.space_group_name_H-M   'P 1'
#
loop_
_entity.id
_entity.type
_entity.pdbx_description
1 polymer ?
#
loop_
_entity_poly.entity_id
_entity_poly.type
_entity_poly.pdbx_seq_one_letter_code
_entity_poly.pdbx_strand_id
1 'polypeptide(L)'
;MSKDLNKSLSYFHDKIFDCIKSNKSIFVLTHIDCDGLSSGSIITKALIRAGANCTVQTTKELNKSIISNLQKNSRDLHVITDLGGGFAKDLDENLAENWVVLDHHEISEDEHENERVINAWKFGIDGGTEICAGGMAYLAANSLDG
;
A
#
# COMPACT_ATOMS: atom_id res chain seq x y z
N MET A 1 6.47 -18.12 -4.94
CA MET A 1 5.36 -17.22 -4.54
C MET A 1 4.05 -17.84 -4.96
N SER A 2 3.01 -17.74 -4.11
CA SER A 2 1.67 -18.24 -4.42
C SER A 2 1.10 -17.51 -5.66
N LYS A 3 0.21 -18.18 -6.40
CA LYS A 3 -0.44 -17.58 -7.58
C LYS A 3 -1.24 -16.32 -7.22
N ASP A 4 -1.79 -16.28 -6.00
CA ASP A 4 -2.62 -15.19 -5.51
C ASP A 4 -1.79 -13.94 -5.17
N LEU A 5 -0.60 -14.11 -4.58
CA LEU A 5 0.30 -12.99 -4.33
C LEU A 5 0.76 -12.34 -5.64
N ASN A 6 1.14 -13.14 -6.64
CA ASN A 6 1.50 -12.59 -7.96
C ASN A 6 0.37 -11.78 -8.57
N LYS A 7 -0.89 -12.23 -8.42
CA LYS A 7 -2.07 -11.48 -8.89
C LYS A 7 -2.21 -10.14 -8.19
N SER A 8 -2.06 -10.08 -6.87
CA SER A 8 -2.09 -8.82 -6.10
C SER A 8 -0.95 -7.87 -6.48
N LEU A 9 0.26 -8.40 -6.75
CA LEU A 9 1.38 -7.59 -7.21
C LEU A 9 1.17 -7.05 -8.64
N SER A 10 0.57 -7.84 -9.53
CA SER A 10 0.13 -7.34 -10.85
C SER A 10 -0.92 -6.24 -10.72
N TYR A 11 -1.89 -6.39 -9.80
CA TYR A 11 -2.87 -5.33 -9.51
C TYR A 11 -2.19 -4.03 -9.04
N PHE A 12 -1.21 -4.13 -8.13
CA PHE A 12 -0.41 -2.97 -7.71
C PHE A 12 0.31 -2.34 -8.90
N HIS A 13 1.04 -3.13 -9.68
CA HIS A 13 1.72 -2.66 -10.89
C HIS A 13 0.77 -1.88 -11.81
N ASP A 14 -0.38 -2.46 -12.15
CA ASP A 14 -1.32 -1.85 -13.08
C ASP A 14 -1.87 -0.52 -12.55
N LYS A 15 -2.23 -0.45 -11.26
CA LYS A 15 -2.66 0.81 -10.63
C LYS A 15 -1.59 1.91 -10.69
N ILE A 16 -0.32 1.56 -10.46
CA ILE A 16 0.79 2.52 -10.55
C ILE A 16 0.98 2.99 -12.00
N PHE A 17 0.99 2.08 -12.97
CA PHE A 17 1.18 2.41 -14.38
C PHE A 17 0.01 3.21 -14.97
N ASP A 18 -1.21 2.96 -14.53
CA ASP A 18 -2.37 3.78 -14.90
C ASP A 18 -2.26 5.20 -14.36
N CYS A 19 -1.73 5.37 -13.15
CA CYS A 19 -1.44 6.70 -12.61
C CYS A 19 -0.37 7.42 -13.43
N ILE A 20 0.72 6.73 -13.79
CA ILE A 20 1.80 7.29 -14.63
C ILE A 20 1.25 7.73 -15.99
N LYS A 21 0.51 6.86 -16.69
CA LYS A 21 -0.08 7.16 -18.01
C LYS A 21 -1.06 8.33 -17.97
N SER A 22 -1.79 8.46 -16.87
CA SER A 22 -2.78 9.52 -16.67
C SER A 22 -2.21 10.79 -16.05
N ASN A 23 -0.88 10.86 -15.84
CA ASN A 23 -0.19 11.95 -15.16
C ASN A 23 -0.79 12.31 -13.78
N LYS A 24 -1.24 11.27 -13.08
CA LYS A 24 -1.85 11.33 -11.76
C LYS A 24 -0.78 11.28 -10.66
N SER A 25 -1.04 11.95 -9.55
CA SER A 25 -0.11 12.02 -8.43
C SER A 25 -0.38 10.95 -7.38
N ILE A 26 0.69 10.35 -6.86
CA ILE A 26 0.63 9.27 -5.86
C ILE A 26 1.03 9.82 -4.49
N PHE A 27 0.24 9.50 -3.47
CA PHE A 27 0.55 9.80 -2.08
C PHE A 27 0.99 8.54 -1.35
N VAL A 28 2.18 8.53 -0.79
CA VAL A 28 2.66 7.45 0.08
C VAL A 28 2.47 7.88 1.53
N LEU A 29 1.62 7.16 2.28
CA LEU A 29 1.50 7.30 3.72
C LEU A 29 2.16 6.10 4.39
N THR A 30 3.10 6.34 5.30
CA THR A 30 3.81 5.24 5.97
C THR A 30 3.88 5.42 7.48
N HIS A 31 4.02 4.32 8.20
CA HIS A 31 4.31 4.36 9.62
C HIS A 31 5.68 5.00 9.91
N ILE A 32 5.85 5.55 11.13
CA ILE A 32 7.03 6.34 11.51
C ILE A 32 8.17 5.49 12.11
N ASP A 33 7.95 4.20 12.36
CA ASP A 33 8.99 3.33 12.92
C ASP A 33 9.97 2.81 11.85
N CYS A 34 10.84 1.88 12.23
CA CYS A 34 11.84 1.32 11.32
C CYS A 34 11.21 0.59 10.12
N ASP A 35 10.14 -0.18 10.34
CA ASP A 35 9.53 -0.98 9.28
C ASP A 35 8.78 -0.07 8.31
N GLY A 36 7.99 0.88 8.83
CA GLY A 36 7.33 1.90 8.03
C GLY A 36 8.29 2.80 7.25
N LEU A 37 9.34 3.32 7.88
CA LEU A 37 10.32 4.16 7.18
C LEU A 37 11.03 3.40 6.06
N SER A 38 11.34 2.13 6.29
CA SER A 38 11.93 1.26 5.27
C SER A 38 10.96 1.00 4.13
N SER A 39 9.72 0.60 4.44
CA SER A 39 8.65 0.34 3.49
C SER A 39 8.34 1.54 2.60
N GLY A 40 8.10 2.69 3.22
CA GLY A 40 7.80 3.94 2.51
C GLY A 40 8.96 4.38 1.62
N SER A 41 10.21 4.19 2.07
CA SER A 41 11.41 4.50 1.27
C SER A 41 11.56 3.57 0.06
N ILE A 42 11.33 2.26 0.24
CA ILE A 42 11.37 1.26 -0.83
C ILE A 42 10.36 1.62 -1.92
N ILE A 43 9.10 1.83 -1.54
CA ILE A 43 8.02 2.20 -2.48
C ILE A 43 8.30 3.53 -3.14
N THR A 44 8.64 4.56 -2.37
CA THR A 44 8.93 5.89 -2.93
C THR A 44 10.06 5.82 -3.96
N LYS A 45 11.13 5.05 -3.69
CA LYS A 45 12.22 4.85 -4.64
C LYS A 45 11.77 4.11 -5.89
N ALA A 46 10.94 3.06 -5.76
CA ALA A 46 10.40 2.34 -6.89
C ALA A 46 9.50 3.22 -7.78
N LEU A 47 8.61 4.01 -7.16
CA LEU A 47 7.76 4.97 -7.86
C LEU A 47 8.59 6.01 -8.63
N ILE A 48 9.64 6.56 -8.02
CA ILE A 48 10.56 7.50 -8.68
C ILE A 48 11.26 6.83 -9.87
N ARG A 49 11.75 5.58 -9.72
CA ARG A 49 12.39 4.84 -10.81
C ARG A 49 11.43 4.61 -11.98
N ALA A 50 10.18 4.29 -11.70
CA ALA A 50 9.13 4.09 -12.69
C ALA A 50 8.66 5.40 -13.37
N GLY A 51 9.11 6.57 -12.90
CA GLY A 51 8.72 7.87 -13.44
C GLY A 51 7.41 8.43 -12.90
N ALA A 52 6.92 7.92 -11.76
CA ALA A 52 5.72 8.43 -11.11
C ALA A 52 5.99 9.73 -10.34
N ASN A 53 5.01 10.63 -10.32
CA ASN A 53 5.00 11.79 -9.44
C ASN A 53 4.43 11.39 -8.08
N CYS A 54 5.26 11.39 -7.03
CA CYS A 54 4.84 10.99 -5.69
C CYS A 54 5.24 11.96 -4.58
N THR A 55 4.44 12.02 -3.53
CA THR A 55 4.78 12.63 -2.23
C THR A 55 4.71 11.57 -1.15
N VAL A 56 5.62 11.61 -0.18
CA VAL A 56 5.62 10.72 0.99
C VAL A 56 5.39 11.51 2.28
N GLN A 57 4.61 10.94 3.19
CA GLN A 57 4.40 11.44 4.54
C GLN A 57 4.41 10.28 5.53
N THR A 58 4.98 10.52 6.72
CA THR A 58 4.92 9.58 7.83
C THR A 58 3.78 9.92 8.80
N THR A 59 3.24 8.90 9.46
CA THR A 59 2.33 9.05 10.59
C THR A 59 2.64 7.99 11.66
N LYS A 60 2.23 8.25 12.90
CA LYS A 60 2.37 7.30 14.00
C LYS A 60 1.30 6.21 13.99
N GLU A 61 0.13 6.51 13.45
CA GLU A 61 -0.99 5.57 13.39
C GLU A 61 -1.89 5.97 12.23
N LEU A 62 -2.70 5.03 11.77
CA LEU A 62 -3.84 5.32 10.91
C LEU A 62 -5.10 5.39 11.78
N ASN A 63 -5.90 6.43 11.57
CA ASN A 63 -7.19 6.59 12.23
C ASN A 63 -8.17 7.31 11.30
N LYS A 64 -9.45 7.34 11.67
CA LYS A 64 -10.51 7.94 10.84
C LYS A 64 -10.25 9.40 10.50
N SER A 65 -9.65 10.17 11.42
CA SER A 65 -9.30 11.58 11.17
C SER A 65 -8.26 11.71 10.06
N ILE A 66 -7.22 10.87 10.08
CA ILE A 66 -6.21 10.82 9.02
C ILE A 66 -6.84 10.40 7.70
N ILE A 67 -7.67 9.35 7.68
CA ILE A 67 -8.36 8.88 6.47
C ILE A 67 -9.25 9.99 5.87
N SER A 68 -10.04 10.69 6.68
CA SER A 68 -10.84 11.83 6.21
C SER A 68 -9.99 13.01 5.70
N ASN A 69 -8.76 13.17 6.20
CA ASN A 69 -7.81 14.15 5.66
C ASN A 69 -7.19 13.69 4.34
N LEU A 70 -7.02 12.38 4.12
CA LEU A 70 -6.61 11.83 2.82
C LEU A 70 -7.64 12.14 1.75
N GLN A 71 -8.95 12.03 2.06
CA GLN A 71 -10.03 12.37 1.12
C GLN A 71 -9.97 13.84 0.64
N LYS A 72 -9.51 14.76 1.50
CA LYS A 72 -9.35 16.18 1.15
C LYS A 72 -8.11 16.45 0.31
N ASN A 73 -7.16 15.52 0.28
CA ASN A 73 -6.02 15.60 -0.60
C ASN A 73 -6.48 15.31 -2.01
N SER A 74 -6.29 16.27 -2.93
CA SER A 74 -6.65 16.12 -4.35
C SER A 74 -5.74 15.15 -5.12
N ARG A 75 -5.12 14.19 -4.43
CA ARG A 75 -4.22 13.20 -5.03
C ARG A 75 -5.03 12.00 -5.48
N ASP A 76 -4.51 11.33 -6.50
CA ASP A 76 -5.31 10.37 -7.26
C ASP A 76 -5.22 8.94 -6.75
N LEU A 77 -4.10 8.59 -6.08
CA LEU A 77 -3.89 7.27 -5.50
C LEU A 77 -3.12 7.39 -4.18
N HIS A 78 -3.60 6.71 -3.14
CA HIS A 78 -2.95 6.59 -1.84
C HIS A 78 -2.33 5.20 -1.67
N VAL A 79 -0.99 5.12 -1.61
CA VAL A 79 -0.28 3.90 -1.23
C VAL A 79 0.04 3.99 0.25
N ILE A 80 -0.46 3.04 1.02
CA ILE A 80 -0.31 3.01 2.48
C ILE A 80 0.61 1.84 2.82
N THR A 81 1.67 2.09 3.58
CA THR A 81 2.65 1.06 3.97
C THR A 81 2.77 0.95 5.48
N ASP A 82 2.87 -0.29 5.99
CA ASP A 82 3.00 -0.61 7.42
C ASP A 82 1.85 -0.06 8.29
N LEU A 83 0.70 0.15 7.65
CA LEU A 83 -0.52 0.71 8.20
C LEU A 83 -1.69 0.19 7.36
N GLY A 84 -2.89 0.29 7.90
CA GLY A 84 -4.12 0.13 7.12
C GLY A 84 -4.80 -1.23 7.24
N GLY A 85 -4.14 -2.25 7.80
CA GLY A 85 -4.82 -3.44 8.28
C GLY A 85 -5.92 -3.08 9.27
N GLY A 86 -7.13 -3.60 9.06
CA GLY A 86 -8.34 -3.31 9.83
C GLY A 86 -9.07 -2.00 9.44
N PHE A 87 -8.60 -1.26 8.44
CA PHE A 87 -9.21 0.00 7.99
C PHE A 87 -9.78 -0.05 6.56
N ALA A 88 -9.81 -1.21 5.90
CA ALA A 88 -10.22 -1.31 4.50
C ALA A 88 -11.62 -0.73 4.24
N LYS A 89 -12.57 -0.95 5.16
CA LYS A 89 -13.92 -0.39 5.06
C LYS A 89 -13.93 1.15 5.16
N ASP A 90 -13.21 1.71 6.13
CA ASP A 90 -13.10 3.17 6.26
C ASP A 90 -12.39 3.79 5.03
N LEU A 91 -11.39 3.10 4.47
CA LEU A 91 -10.69 3.52 3.26
C LEU A 91 -11.62 3.47 2.04
N ASP A 92 -12.40 2.41 1.85
CA ASP A 92 -13.38 2.31 0.77
C ASP A 92 -14.45 3.41 0.85
N GLU A 93 -14.96 3.69 2.06
CA GLU A 93 -15.98 4.73 2.28
C GLU A 93 -15.46 6.15 1.99
N ASN A 94 -14.18 6.42 2.25
CA ASN A 94 -13.61 7.78 2.14
C ASN A 94 -12.83 8.02 0.85
N LEU A 95 -12.19 7.00 0.30
CA LEU A 95 -11.27 7.09 -0.84
C LEU A 95 -11.75 6.32 -2.07
N ALA A 96 -12.91 5.63 -1.99
CA ALA A 96 -13.40 4.74 -3.03
C ALA A 96 -12.31 3.73 -3.44
N GLU A 97 -11.94 3.68 -4.72
CA GLU A 97 -10.91 2.77 -5.24
C GLU A 97 -9.49 3.36 -5.28
N ASN A 98 -9.31 4.59 -4.78
CA ASN A 98 -8.06 5.34 -4.92
C ASN A 98 -7.05 5.05 -3.81
N TRP A 99 -6.95 3.80 -3.38
CA TRP A 99 -6.00 3.40 -2.34
C TRP A 99 -5.49 1.96 -2.52
N VAL A 100 -4.31 1.69 -1.98
CA VAL A 100 -3.73 0.35 -1.85
C VAL A 100 -2.95 0.28 -0.54
N VAL A 101 -3.05 -0.83 0.20
CA VAL A 101 -2.30 -1.13 1.42
C VAL A 101 -1.26 -2.20 1.15
N LEU A 102 -0.04 -1.99 1.64
CA LEU A 102 1.07 -2.95 1.70
C LEU A 102 1.43 -3.14 3.18
N ASP A 103 1.01 -4.25 3.77
CA ASP A 103 1.07 -4.43 5.23
C ASP A 103 1.30 -5.90 5.62
N HIS A 104 1.59 -6.12 6.90
CA HIS A 104 1.86 -7.43 7.48
C HIS A 104 1.12 -7.65 8.82
N HIS A 105 0.48 -6.62 9.38
CA HIS A 105 -0.35 -6.78 10.57
C HIS A 105 -1.49 -7.76 10.32
N GLU A 106 -1.92 -8.46 11.37
CA GLU A 106 -3.05 -9.38 11.31
C GLU A 106 -4.33 -8.62 10.94
N ILE A 107 -5.11 -9.20 10.03
CA ILE A 107 -6.35 -8.61 9.49
C ILE A 107 -7.50 -9.60 9.61
N SER A 108 -8.74 -9.11 9.56
CA SER A 108 -9.90 -9.99 9.55
C SER A 108 -10.05 -10.70 8.20
N GLU A 109 -10.74 -11.84 8.21
CA GLU A 109 -11.10 -12.58 6.99
C GLU A 109 -11.85 -11.70 5.97
N ASP A 110 -12.64 -10.73 6.44
CA ASP A 110 -13.35 -9.81 5.54
C ASP A 110 -12.37 -8.96 4.69
N GLU A 111 -11.19 -8.62 5.21
CA GLU A 111 -10.16 -7.89 4.46
C GLU A 111 -9.36 -8.78 3.52
N HIS A 112 -9.39 -10.11 3.71
CA HIS A 112 -8.78 -11.05 2.78
C HIS A 112 -9.38 -10.96 1.38
N GLU A 113 -10.67 -10.61 1.28
CA GLU A 113 -11.36 -10.48 -0.01
C GLU A 113 -11.12 -9.12 -0.69
N ASN A 114 -10.58 -8.12 0.02
CA ASN A 114 -10.35 -6.79 -0.55
C ASN A 114 -9.05 -6.74 -1.36
N GLU A 115 -9.14 -6.66 -2.69
CA GLU A 115 -7.98 -6.63 -3.59
C GLU A 115 -7.00 -5.47 -3.35
N ARG A 116 -7.46 -4.36 -2.74
CA ARG A 116 -6.63 -3.20 -2.39
C ARG A 116 -5.79 -3.44 -1.14
N VAL A 117 -6.09 -4.49 -0.38
CA VAL A 117 -5.27 -4.94 0.76
C VAL A 117 -4.31 -6.00 0.26
N ILE A 118 -3.03 -5.66 0.15
CA ILE A 118 -1.95 -6.59 -0.16
C ILE A 118 -1.21 -6.85 1.14
N ASN A 119 -1.61 -7.92 1.82
CA ASN A 119 -1.14 -8.24 3.17
C ASN A 119 -0.65 -9.69 3.26
N ALA A 120 0.42 -9.94 4.02
CA ALA A 120 1.03 -11.24 4.23
C ALA A 120 0.03 -12.36 4.58
N TRP A 121 -0.89 -12.09 5.50
CA TRP A 121 -1.84 -13.08 6.02
C TRP A 121 -2.79 -13.64 4.95
N LYS A 122 -3.10 -12.83 3.92
CA LYS A 122 -3.92 -13.25 2.76
C LYS A 122 -3.29 -14.37 1.95
N PHE A 123 -1.97 -14.53 2.07
CA PHE A 123 -1.19 -15.46 1.26
C PHE A 123 -0.66 -16.63 2.10
N GLY A 124 -1.15 -16.78 3.34
CA GLY A 124 -0.72 -17.81 4.28
C GLY A 124 0.71 -17.59 4.80
N ILE A 125 1.16 -16.33 4.84
CA ILE A 125 2.46 -15.93 5.41
C ILE A 125 2.18 -15.26 6.75
N ASP A 126 2.82 -15.73 7.82
CA ASP A 126 2.72 -15.13 9.15
C ASP A 126 3.46 -13.79 9.16
N GLY A 127 2.71 -12.70 9.13
CA GLY A 127 3.28 -11.36 9.18
C GLY A 127 3.96 -11.01 10.51
N GLY A 128 3.68 -11.73 11.60
CA GLY A 128 4.37 -11.54 12.88
C GLY A 128 5.78 -12.12 12.91
N THR A 129 6.09 -13.10 12.07
CA THR A 129 7.36 -13.86 12.17
C THR A 129 8.10 -14.10 10.85
N GLU A 130 7.41 -14.13 9.70
CA GLU A 130 8.00 -14.52 8.42
C GLU A 130 8.29 -13.33 7.49
N ILE A 131 7.46 -12.28 7.52
CA ILE A 131 7.66 -11.08 6.69
C ILE A 131 7.14 -9.82 7.35
N CYS A 132 7.93 -8.75 7.27
CA CYS A 132 7.56 -7.42 7.74
C CYS A 132 6.94 -6.57 6.60
N ALA A 133 6.38 -5.40 6.90
CA ALA A 133 5.83 -4.52 5.87
C ALA A 133 6.89 -4.11 4.84
N GLY A 134 8.16 -3.95 5.26
CA GLY A 134 9.28 -3.68 4.36
C GLY A 134 9.52 -4.80 3.35
N GLY A 135 9.28 -6.05 3.75
CA GLY A 135 9.32 -7.20 2.85
C GLY A 135 8.17 -7.16 1.83
N MET A 136 6.95 -6.85 2.27
CA MET A 136 5.80 -6.67 1.39
C MET A 136 6.02 -5.52 0.39
N ALA A 137 6.57 -4.40 0.86
CA ALA A 137 6.97 -3.27 0.04
C ALA A 137 8.06 -3.63 -0.98
N TYR A 138 9.03 -4.44 -0.61
CA TYR A 138 10.07 -4.93 -1.52
C TYR A 138 9.49 -5.79 -2.64
N LEU A 139 8.56 -6.70 -2.33
CA LEU A 139 7.88 -7.52 -3.34
C LEU A 139 7.07 -6.66 -4.32
N ALA A 140 6.35 -5.66 -3.82
CA ALA A 140 5.62 -4.68 -4.63
C ALA A 140 6.53 -3.78 -5.48
N ALA A 141 7.69 -3.37 -4.94
CA ALA A 141 8.67 -2.62 -5.71
C ALA A 141 9.23 -3.44 -6.87
N ASN A 142 9.56 -4.72 -6.64
CA ASN A 142 10.07 -5.61 -7.68
C ASN A 142 9.07 -5.83 -8.82
N SER A 143 7.75 -5.77 -8.56
CA SER A 143 6.77 -5.89 -9.64
C SER A 143 6.70 -4.66 -10.55
N LEU A 144 7.33 -3.53 -10.18
CA LEU A 144 7.43 -2.34 -11.02
C LEU A 144 8.70 -2.34 -11.90
N ASP A 145 9.73 -3.09 -11.51
CA ASP A 145 11.00 -3.20 -12.22
C ASP A 145 10.98 -4.47 -13.10
N GLY A 146 10.53 -4.32 -14.36
CA GLY A 146 10.54 -5.37 -15.39
C GLY A 146 11.80 -5.37 -16.25
#